data_AF-A0A5J4JLV9-F1
#
_entry.id   AF-A0A5J4JLV9-F1
#
_cell.length_a   1.000
_cell.length_b   1.000
_cell.length_c   1.000
_cell.angle_alpha   90.00
_cell.angle_beta   90.00
_cell.angle_gamma   90.00
#
_symmetry.space_group_name_H-M   'P 1'
#
loop_
_entity.id
_entity.type
_entity.pdbx_description
1 polymer ?
#
loop_
_entity_poly.entity_id
_entity_poly.type
_entity_poly.pdbx_seq_one_letter_code
_entity_poly.pdbx_strand_id
1 'polypeptide(L)'
;METKTLFLPYRWTVVIHETYHLYTNQEDQYAFAVLDEDLETVIAFSVNDSSVRVSSCRYDVKQTINVSTRVITIDQQPVED
;
A
#
# COMPACT_ATOMS: atom_id res chain seq x y z
N MET A 1 5.35 13.93 8.60
CA MET A 1 5.42 12.62 7.93
C MET A 1 5.76 12.89 6.48
N GLU A 2 6.94 12.45 6.04
CA GLU A 2 7.30 12.50 4.62
C GLU A 2 6.76 11.25 3.92
N THR A 3 6.12 11.44 2.77
CA THR A 3 5.45 10.37 2.03
C THR A 3 5.95 10.34 0.61
N LYS A 4 5.96 9.16 0.01
CA LYS A 4 6.18 8.99 -1.43
C LYS A 4 4.93 8.46 -2.12
N THR A 5 4.81 8.82 -3.39
CA THR A 5 3.70 8.43 -4.27
C THR A 5 4.21 7.45 -5.32
N LEU A 6 3.54 6.32 -5.46
CA LEU A 6 3.89 5.27 -6.42
C LEU A 6 2.68 4.97 -7.30
N PHE A 7 2.92 4.80 -8.61
CA PHE A 7 1.89 4.50 -9.59
C PHE A 7 1.75 3.00 -9.79
N LEU A 8 0.51 2.53 -9.77
CA LEU A 8 0.14 1.14 -9.94
C LEU A 8 -0.65 0.96 -11.25
N PRO A 9 -0.88 -0.28 -11.70
CA PRO A 9 -1.78 -0.57 -12.82
C PRO A 9 -3.17 0.04 -12.63
N TYR A 10 -3.88 0.22 -13.75
CA TYR A 10 -5.22 0.81 -13.79
C TYR A 10 -5.32 2.23 -13.19
N ARG A 11 -4.23 3.01 -13.28
CA ARG A 11 -4.17 4.39 -12.76
C ARG A 11 -4.40 4.47 -11.25
N TRP A 12 -4.20 3.37 -10.53
CA TRP A 12 -4.14 3.41 -9.08
C TRP A 12 -2.86 4.10 -8.65
N THR A 13 -2.96 4.79 -7.52
CA THR A 13 -1.85 5.45 -6.86
C THR A 13 -1.81 4.97 -5.42
N VAL A 14 -0.63 4.64 -4.93
CA VAL A 14 -0.41 4.35 -3.51
C VAL A 14 0.50 5.41 -2.90
N VAL A 15 0.09 5.94 -1.76
CA VAL A 15 0.83 6.91 -0.96
C VAL A 15 1.24 6.22 0.33
N ILE A 16 2.55 6.14 0.57
CA ILE A 16 3.14 5.44 1.72
C ILE A 16 4.21 6.30 2.37
N HIS A 17 4.59 5.97 3.61
CA HIS A 17 5.75 6.56 4.28
C HIS A 17 7.01 6.41 3.39
N GLU A 18 7.90 7.40 3.42
CA GLU A 18 9.08 7.40 2.55
C GLU A 18 10.01 6.21 2.78
N THR A 19 10.12 5.72 4.02
CA THR A 19 10.96 4.58 4.40
C THR A 19 10.36 3.23 4.01
N TYR A 20 9.06 3.18 3.71
CA TYR A 20 8.38 1.91 3.42
C TYR A 20 8.67 1.45 1.99
N HIS A 21 8.60 0.15 1.77
CA HIS A 21 8.85 -0.48 0.49
C HIS A 21 7.56 -1.01 -0.14
N LEU A 22 7.43 -0.87 -1.46
CA LEU A 22 6.36 -1.49 -2.22
C LEU A 22 6.94 -2.63 -3.06
N TYR A 23 6.40 -3.83 -2.86
CA TYR A 23 6.71 -5.02 -3.65
C TYR A 23 5.49 -5.43 -4.47
N THR A 24 5.75 -6.01 -5.65
CA THR A 24 4.75 -6.67 -6.50
C THR A 24 5.00 -8.16 -6.50
N ASN A 25 3.94 -8.97 -6.55
CA ASN A 25 4.09 -10.41 -6.73
C ASN A 25 4.61 -10.71 -8.15
N GLN A 26 5.53 -11.68 -8.27
CA GLN A 26 6.06 -12.12 -9.57
C GLN A 26 5.02 -12.92 -10.38
N GLU A 27 4.11 -13.64 -9.71
CA GLU A 27 3.07 -14.44 -10.35
C GLU A 27 1.79 -13.62 -10.65
N ASP A 28 1.60 -12.50 -9.94
CA ASP A 28 0.45 -11.60 -10.11
C ASP A 28 0.91 -10.14 -10.02
N GLN A 29 1.10 -9.51 -11.19
CA GLN A 29 1.51 -8.10 -11.30
C GLN A 29 0.50 -7.09 -10.74
N TYR A 30 -0.69 -7.54 -10.32
CA TYR A 30 -1.72 -6.69 -9.72
C TYR A 30 -1.84 -6.88 -8.20
N ALA A 31 -1.01 -7.74 -7.62
CA ALA A 31 -0.92 -7.97 -6.18
C ALA A 31 0.35 -7.31 -5.62
N PHE A 32 0.16 -6.53 -4.56
CA PHE A 32 1.17 -5.69 -3.93
C PHE A 32 1.26 -5.94 -2.43
N ALA A 33 2.44 -5.70 -1.88
CA ALA A 33 2.66 -5.64 -0.45
C ALA A 33 3.46 -4.38 -0.12
N VAL A 34 3.01 -3.66 0.91
CA VAL A 34 3.79 -2.59 1.54
C VAL A 34 4.46 -3.16 2.77
N LEU A 35 5.77 -2.98 2.84
CA LEU A 35 6.63 -3.42 3.92
C LEU A 35 7.19 -2.17 4.62
N ASP A 36 7.38 -2.24 5.92
CA ASP A 36 8.10 -1.20 6.67
C ASP A 36 9.62 -1.32 6.47
N GLU A 37 10.39 -0.55 7.23
CA GLU A 37 11.86 -0.50 7.16
C GLU A 37 12.53 -1.80 7.60
N ASP A 38 11.86 -2.60 8.43
CA ASP A 38 12.31 -3.93 8.87
C ASP A 38 11.87 -5.04 7.89
N LEU A 39 11.35 -4.66 6.72
CA LEU A 39 10.81 -5.55 5.69
C LEU A 39 9.62 -6.37 6.17
N GLU A 40 8.91 -5.84 7.15
CA GLU A 40 7.80 -6.47 7.81
C GLU A 40 6.49 -6.04 7.12
N THR A 41 5.63 -7.00 6.77
CA THR A 41 4.45 -6.67 5.92
C THR A 41 3.43 -5.85 6.69
N VAL A 42 3.20 -4.63 6.23
CA VAL A 42 2.23 -3.67 6.75
C VAL A 42 0.83 -3.97 6.22
N ILE A 43 0.71 -4.05 4.89
CA ILE A 43 -0.55 -4.33 4.19
C ILE A 43 -0.26 -5.02 2.86
N ALA A 44 -1.05 -6.03 2.53
CA ALA A 44 -1.06 -6.67 1.23
C ALA A 44 -2.43 -6.47 0.57
N PHE A 45 -2.41 -6.11 -0.70
CA PHE A 45 -3.61 -5.81 -1.46
C PHE A 45 -3.43 -6.11 -2.94
N SER A 46 -4.53 -6.33 -3.65
CA SER A 46 -4.55 -6.34 -5.11
C SER A 46 -5.49 -5.27 -5.65
N VAL A 47 -5.22 -4.82 -6.87
CA VAL A 47 -6.04 -3.80 -7.55
C VAL A 47 -6.58 -4.36 -8.84
N ASN A 48 -7.78 -3.92 -9.23
CA ASN A 48 -8.25 -4.06 -10.60
C ASN A 48 -8.72 -2.69 -11.11
N ASP A 49 -9.42 -2.67 -12.23
CA ASP A 49 -9.87 -1.43 -12.85
C ASP A 49 -10.88 -0.63 -12.01
N SER A 50 -11.49 -1.20 -10.98
CA SER A 50 -12.66 -0.63 -10.31
C SER A 50 -12.66 -0.80 -8.79
N SER A 51 -11.73 -1.58 -8.24
CA SER A 51 -11.71 -1.95 -6.83
C SER A 51 -10.30 -2.28 -6.33
N VAL A 52 -10.18 -2.31 -5.01
CA VAL A 52 -9.01 -2.78 -4.27
C VAL A 52 -9.46 -3.89 -3.34
N ARG A 53 -8.72 -4.99 -3.31
CA ARG A 53 -8.94 -6.10 -2.39
C ARG A 53 -7.78 -6.15 -1.41
N VAL A 54 -8.05 -5.93 -0.14
CA VAL A 54 -7.06 -6.10 0.94
C VAL A 54 -7.03 -7.57 1.35
N SER A 55 -5.87 -8.20 1.27
CA SER A 55 -5.66 -9.61 1.64
C SER A 55 -5.04 -9.79 3.02
N SER A 56 -4.22 -8.83 3.45
CA SER A 56 -3.61 -8.79 4.78
C SER A 56 -3.41 -7.34 5.20
N CYS A 57 -3.55 -7.05 6.50
CA CYS A 57 -3.31 -5.74 7.07
C CYS A 57 -2.94 -5.91 8.54
N ARG A 58 -1.88 -5.27 9.02
CA ARG A 58 -1.62 -5.17 10.46
C ARG A 58 -2.80 -4.46 11.13
N TYR A 59 -3.07 -4.81 12.39
CA TYR A 59 -4.29 -4.40 13.10
C TYR A 59 -4.36 -2.88 13.33
N ASP A 60 -3.20 -2.25 13.45
CA ASP A 60 -2.99 -0.83 13.78
C ASP A 60 -2.75 0.06 12.56
N VAL A 61 -2.73 -0.52 11.35
CA VAL A 61 -2.59 0.24 10.11
C VAL A 61 -3.85 1.03 9.82
N LYS A 62 -3.69 2.33 9.56
CA LYS A 62 -4.75 3.19 9.05
C LYS A 62 -4.60 3.33 7.55
N GLN A 63 -5.53 2.77 6.81
CA GLN A 63 -5.60 2.87 5.36
C GLN A 63 -6.87 3.60 4.92
N THR A 64 -6.72 4.49 3.94
CA THR A 64 -7.84 5.15 3.25
C THR A 64 -7.81 4.74 1.78
N ILE A 65 -8.95 4.28 1.26
CA ILE A 65 -9.08 3.89 -0.15
C ILE A 65 -10.15 4.77 -0.78
N ASN A 66 -9.75 5.67 -1.68
CA ASN A 66 -10.66 6.47 -2.47
C ASN A 66 -10.77 5.88 -3.88
N VAL A 67 -11.88 5.19 -4.14
CA VAL A 67 -12.12 4.54 -5.44
C VAL A 67 -12.35 5.55 -6.56
N SER A 68 -12.97 6.70 -6.26
CA SER A 68 -13.25 7.74 -7.26
C SER A 68 -11.98 8.38 -7.81
N THR A 69 -10.99 8.63 -6.93
CA THR A 69 -9.69 9.19 -7.32
C THR A 69 -8.62 8.13 -7.56
N ARG A 70 -8.93 6.85 -7.29
CA ARG A 70 -8.01 5.70 -7.38
C ARG A 70 -6.75 5.88 -6.54
N VAL A 71 -6.92 6.34 -5.30
CA VAL A 71 -5.82 6.58 -4.36
C VAL A 71 -5.96 5.66 -3.15
N ILE A 72 -4.87 4.98 -2.80
CA ILE A 72 -4.69 4.22 -1.58
C ILE A 72 -3.68 4.97 -0.72
N THR A 73 -4.06 5.37 0.48
CA THR A 73 -3.16 6.02 1.44
C THR A 73 -2.96 5.10 2.62
N ILE A 74 -1.71 4.80 2.96
CA ILE A 74 -1.33 4.00 4.11
C ILE A 74 -0.64 4.94 5.10
N ASP A 75 -1.38 5.31 6.14
CA ASP A 75 -1.05 6.37 7.09
C ASP A 75 -0.60 5.71 8.41
N GLN A 76 0.56 5.07 8.36
CA GLN A 76 1.23 4.51 9.53
C GLN A 76 2.53 5.30 9.73
N GLN A 77 2.67 5.92 10.90
CA GLN A 77 4.00 6.37 11.34
C GLN A 77 4.78 5.14 11.79
N PRO A 78 6.07 5.01 11.42
CA PRO A 78 6.92 3.99 12.02
C PRO A 78 6.83 4.12 13.55
N VAL A 79 6.61 3.00 14.23
CA VAL A 79 6.58 2.99 15.70
C VAL A 79 8.02 3.20 16.15
N GLU A 80 8.33 4.36 16.73
CA GLU A 80 9.57 4.54 17.49
C GLU A 80 9.48 3.62 18.72
N ASP A 81 10.34 2.60 18.79
CA ASP A 81 10.59 1.83 20.03
C ASP A 81 11.23 2.71 21.12
#